data_AF-A0A0B2QL48-F1
#
_entry.id   AF-A0A0B2QL48-F1
#
_cell.length_a   1.000
_cell.length_b   1.000
_cell.length_c   1.000
_cell.angle_alpha   90.00
_cell.angle_beta   90.00
_cell.angle_gamma   90.00
#
_symmetry.space_group_name_H-M   'P 1'
#
loop_
_entity.id
_entity.type
_entity.pdbx_description
1 polymer ?
#
loop_
_entity_poly.entity_id
_entity_poly.type
_entity_poly.pdbx_seq_one_letter_code
_entity_poly.pdbx_strand_id
1 'polypeptide(L)'
;MLDWVRKLHQEKKLELLVDKDLKTNYDRIELEEIVQVALLCTQYLPGHRPKMSDVVRMLEGDGLAEKWEASQSADTTKCKPQELSSSDRYSDLIDDSSLLVQAMELSGPR
;
A
#
# COMPACT_ATOMS: atom_id res chain seq x y z
N MET A 1 11.32 7.62 -5.43
CA MET A 1 11.92 6.33 -5.85
C MET A 1 10.89 5.43 -6.53
N LEU A 2 9.75 5.13 -5.89
CA LEU A 2 8.67 4.30 -6.49
C LEU A 2 8.07 4.87 -7.77
N ASP A 3 8.01 6.20 -7.91
CA ASP A 3 7.46 6.83 -9.12
C ASP A 3 8.33 6.58 -10.36
N TRP A 4 9.64 6.45 -10.17
CA TRP A 4 10.55 6.06 -11.23
C TRP A 4 10.30 4.61 -11.66
N VAL A 5 10.10 3.69 -10.70
CA VAL A 5 9.76 2.29 -10.97
C VAL A 5 8.44 2.17 -11.71
N ARG A 6 7.40 2.89 -11.28
CA ARG A 6 6.10 2.95 -11.98
C ARG A 6 6.24 3.43 -13.42
N LYS A 7 7.04 4.49 -13.64
CA LYS A 7 7.33 4.98 -14.99
C LYS A 7 8.01 3.93 -15.86
N LEU A 8 9.03 3.26 -15.33
CA LEU A 8 9.73 2.19 -16.07
C LEU A 8 8.81 1.01 -16.40
N HIS A 9 7.92 0.62 -15.47
CA HIS A 9 6.91 -0.41 -15.71
C HIS A 9 5.95 0.00 -16.84
N GLN A 10 5.43 1.22 -16.80
CA GLN A 10 4.53 1.75 -17.84
C GLN A 10 5.19 1.86 -19.22
N GLU A 11 6.47 2.23 -19.26
CA GLU A 11 7.27 2.29 -20.49
C GLU A 11 7.81 0.93 -20.95
N LYS A 12 7.55 -0.15 -20.21
CA LYS A 12 8.10 -1.50 -20.45
C LYS A 12 9.63 -1.54 -20.51
N LYS A 13 10.30 -0.67 -19.74
CA LYS A 13 11.77 -0.57 -19.62
C LYS A 13 12.29 -1.12 -18.28
N LEU A 14 11.77 -2.26 -17.85
CA LEU A 14 12.11 -2.86 -16.55
C LEU A 14 13.57 -3.33 -16.46
N GLU A 15 14.22 -3.57 -17.59
CA GLU A 15 15.65 -3.92 -17.67
C GLU A 15 16.58 -2.86 -17.06
N LEU A 16 16.14 -1.60 -16.96
CA LEU A 16 16.89 -0.53 -16.30
C LEU A 16 16.84 -0.62 -14.75
N LEU A 17 15.93 -1.44 -14.21
CA LEU A 17 15.79 -1.70 -12.78
C LEU A 17 16.69 -2.85 -12.32
N VAL A 18 17.09 -3.74 -13.23
CA VAL A 18 17.77 -4.98 -12.89
C VAL A 18 19.18 -4.71 -12.42
N ASP A 19 19.61 -5.47 -11.40
CA ASP A 19 20.99 -5.45 -10.94
C ASP A 19 21.95 -5.80 -12.10
N LYS A 20 23.01 -5.01 -12.26
CA LYS A 20 24.02 -5.22 -13.31
C LYS A 20 24.75 -6.55 -13.16
N ASP A 21 24.85 -7.07 -11.94
CA ASP A 21 25.53 -8.32 -11.65
C ASP A 21 24.72 -9.55 -12.10
N LEU A 22 23.40 -9.41 -12.27
CA LEU A 22 22.52 -10.45 -12.85
C LEU A 22 22.81 -10.67 -14.35
N LYS A 23 23.39 -9.68 -15.04
CA LYS A 23 23.69 -9.69 -16.48
C LYS A 23 22.46 -10.04 -17.32
N THR A 24 22.39 -11.26 -17.86
CA THR A 24 21.26 -11.78 -18.66
C THR A 24 20.65 -13.04 -18.02
N ASN A 25 20.95 -13.31 -16.76
CA ASN A 25 20.49 -14.50 -16.03
C ASN A 25 19.19 -14.22 -15.30
N TYR A 26 18.20 -13.70 -16.01
CA TYR A 26 16.86 -13.48 -15.49
C TYR A 26 15.84 -13.61 -16.61
N ASP A 27 14.66 -14.10 -16.26
CA ASP A 27 13.53 -14.12 -17.16
C ASP A 27 12.79 -12.78 -17.13
N ARG A 28 12.36 -12.29 -18.30
CA ARG A 28 11.68 -10.99 -18.43
C ARG A 28 10.28 -11.01 -17.84
N ILE A 29 9.59 -12.16 -17.89
CA ILE A 29 8.26 -12.37 -17.33
C ILE A 29 8.37 -12.38 -15.80
N GLU A 30 9.27 -13.19 -15.24
CA GLU A 30 9.51 -13.23 -13.79
C GLU A 30 9.88 -11.84 -13.25
N LEU A 31 10.70 -11.08 -13.99
CA LEU A 31 11.02 -9.70 -13.62
C LEU A 31 9.77 -8.81 -13.55
N GLU A 32 8.87 -8.92 -14.53
CA GLU A 32 7.64 -8.13 -14.55
C GLU A 32 6.74 -8.51 -13.37
N GLU A 33 6.56 -9.79 -13.10
CA GLU A 33 5.76 -10.30 -11.97
C GLU A 33 6.31 -9.83 -10.63
N ILE A 34 7.63 -9.91 -10.42
CA ILE A 34 8.27 -9.42 -9.19
C ILE A 34 8.07 -7.92 -9.01
N VAL A 35 8.17 -7.14 -10.09
CA VAL A 35 7.93 -5.69 -10.03
C VAL A 35 6.47 -5.40 -9.68
N GLN A 36 5.51 -6.15 -10.22
CA GLN A 36 4.10 -6.01 -9.86
C GLN A 36 3.87 -6.32 -8.38
N VAL A 37 4.40 -7.43 -7.86
CA VAL A 37 4.32 -7.79 -6.44
C VAL A 37 4.94 -6.69 -5.56
N ALA A 38 6.11 -6.17 -5.93
CA ALA A 38 6.78 -5.10 -5.19
C ALA A 38 5.95 -3.81 -5.16
N LEU A 39 5.32 -3.45 -6.28
CA LEU A 39 4.45 -2.28 -6.39
C LEU A 39 3.17 -2.44 -5.54
N LEU A 40 2.58 -3.63 -5.48
CA LEU A 40 1.46 -3.94 -4.58
C LEU A 40 1.88 -3.82 -3.11
N CYS A 41 3.03 -4.36 -2.73
CA CYS A 41 3.53 -4.33 -1.35
C CYS A 41 3.88 -2.92 -0.86
N THR A 42 4.20 -2.00 -1.77
CA THR A 42 4.64 -0.63 -1.46
C THR A 42 3.54 0.42 -1.67
N GLN A 43 2.28 -0.01 -1.79
CA GLN A 43 1.14 0.90 -1.86
C GLN A 43 1.10 1.86 -0.67
N TYR A 44 0.75 3.11 -0.94
CA TYR A 44 0.75 4.18 0.06
C TYR A 44 -0.17 3.82 1.24
N LEU A 45 -1.41 3.43 0.95
CA LEU A 45 -2.38 3.04 1.95
C LEU A 45 -2.08 1.62 2.48
N PRO A 46 -1.85 1.44 3.79
CA PRO A 46 -1.54 0.14 4.37
C PRO A 46 -2.63 -0.92 4.11
N GLY A 47 -3.90 -0.50 4.02
CA GLY A 47 -5.04 -1.40 3.80
C GLY A 47 -5.09 -2.01 2.39
N HIS A 48 -4.36 -1.47 1.41
CA HIS A 48 -4.29 -2.06 0.07
C HIS A 48 -3.14 -3.07 -0.06
N ARG A 49 -2.12 -2.97 0.80
CA ARG A 49 -0.96 -3.86 0.74
C ARG A 49 -1.40 -5.31 0.98
N PRO A 50 -0.91 -6.28 0.19
CA PRO A 50 -1.23 -7.68 0.36
C PRO A 50 -0.69 -8.21 1.70
N LYS A 51 -1.39 -9.18 2.28
CA LYS A 51 -0.85 -9.97 3.40
C LYS A 51 0.34 -10.78 2.92
N MET A 52 1.28 -11.09 3.80
CA MET A 52 2.44 -11.92 3.45
C MET A 52 2.06 -13.31 2.91
N SER A 53 0.96 -13.90 3.40
CA SER A 53 0.41 -15.14 2.83
C SER A 53 0.03 -15.00 1.36
N ASP A 54 -0.53 -13.84 0.98
CA ASP A 54 -0.92 -13.57 -0.40
C ASP A 54 0.31 -13.29 -1.26
N VAL A 55 1.32 -12.62 -0.70
CA VAL A 55 2.60 -12.41 -1.38
C VAL A 55 3.25 -13.75 -1.72
N VAL A 56 3.28 -14.69 -0.79
CA VAL A 56 3.81 -16.04 -1.06
C VAL A 56 3.02 -16.73 -2.17
N ARG A 57 1.68 -16.72 -2.11
CA ARG A 57 0.84 -17.30 -3.18
C ARG A 57 1.10 -16.68 -4.55
N MET A 58 1.23 -15.35 -4.61
CA MET A 58 1.55 -14.65 -5.86
C MET A 58 2.91 -15.08 -6.42
N LEU A 59 3.91 -15.25 -5.55
CA LEU A 59 5.25 -15.72 -5.94
C LEU A 59 5.28 -17.21 -6.32
N GLU A 60 4.34 -18.01 -5.82
CA GLU A 60 4.11 -19.40 -6.24
C GLU A 60 3.33 -19.51 -7.56
N GLY A 61 2.90 -18.38 -8.13
CA GLY A 61 2.20 -18.30 -9.42
C GLY A 61 0.67 -18.21 -9.34
N ASP A 62 0.11 -17.90 -8.17
CA ASP A 62 -1.34 -17.86 -7.93
C ASP A 62 -1.85 -16.45 -7.55
N GLY A 63 -2.82 -15.95 -8.32
CA GLY A 63 -3.63 -14.77 -7.93
C GLY A 63 -3.01 -13.39 -8.17
N LEU A 64 -1.85 -13.29 -8.85
CA LEU A 64 -1.19 -12.01 -9.10
C LEU A 64 -1.96 -11.14 -10.09
N ALA A 65 -2.42 -11.72 -11.21
CA ALA A 65 -3.08 -10.97 -12.28
C ALA A 65 -4.35 -10.28 -11.79
N GLU A 66 -5.21 -11.02 -11.06
CA GLU A 66 -6.47 -10.50 -10.53
C GLU A 66 -6.23 -9.39 -9.50
N LYS A 67 -5.24 -9.57 -8.61
CA LYS A 67 -4.89 -8.55 -7.62
C LYS A 67 -4.29 -7.30 -8.25
N TRP A 68 -3.47 -7.47 -9.28
CA TRP A 68 -2.86 -6.37 -10.01
C TRP A 68 -3.94 -5.52 -10.68
N GLU A 69 -4.85 -6.14 -11.43
CA GLU A 69 -5.96 -5.46 -12.10
C GLU A 69 -6.87 -4.70 -11.11
N ALA A 70 -7.22 -5.35 -9.99
CA ALA A 70 -8.02 -4.71 -8.94
C ALA A 70 -7.35 -3.44 -8.39
N SER A 71 -6.02 -3.45 -8.23
CA SER A 71 -5.27 -2.32 -7.69
C SER A 71 -5.21 -1.15 -8.67
N GLN A 72 -5.05 -1.42 -9.97
CA GLN A 72 -5.06 -0.38 -11.01
C GLN A 72 -6.43 0.30 -11.14
N SER A 73 -7.52 -0.44 -10.91
CA SER A 73 -8.88 0.12 -10.96
C SER A 73 -9.16 1.11 -9.81
N ALA A 74 -8.51 0.93 -8.67
CA ALA A 74 -8.66 1.80 -7.49
C ALA A 74 -7.90 3.13 -7.63
N ASP A 75 -6.75 3.14 -8.31
CA ASP A 75 -5.88 4.31 -8.48
C ASP A 75 -6.49 5.40 -9.39
N THR A 76 -7.42 5.04 -10.29
CA THR A 76 -8.08 6.00 -11.19
C THR A 76 -9.17 6.84 -10.52
N THR A 77 -9.61 6.49 -9.30
CA THR A 77 -10.80 7.12 -8.71
C THR A 77 -10.50 8.17 -7.64
N LYS A 78 -9.42 8.14 -6.84
CA LYS A 78 -9.21 9.19 -5.81
C LYS A 78 -7.74 9.40 -5.40
N CYS A 79 -7.10 10.42 -5.98
CA CYS A 79 -6.00 11.15 -5.33
C CYS A 79 -6.44 12.61 -5.12
N LYS A 80 -7.27 12.84 -4.09
CA LYS A 80 -7.18 14.12 -3.37
C LYS A 80 -6.16 13.90 -2.24
N PRO A 81 -5.28 14.86 -1.94
CA PRO A 81 -4.60 14.85 -0.66
C PRO A 81 -5.69 15.01 0.40
N GLN A 82 -6.11 13.89 0.99
CA GLN A 82 -6.93 13.91 2.18
C GLN A 82 -5.95 14.23 3.31
N GLU A 83 -5.82 15.53 3.59
CA GLU A 83 -5.54 16.02 4.93
C GLU A 83 -6.23 15.08 5.92
N LEU A 84 -5.50 14.63 6.93
CA LEU A 84 -5.94 13.73 7.99
C LEU A 84 -7.29 14.18 8.58
N SER A 85 -8.39 13.75 7.98
CA SER A 85 -9.71 13.79 8.61
C SER A 85 -9.88 12.44 9.28
N SER A 86 -9.26 12.32 10.44
CA SER A 86 -9.56 11.31 11.44
C SER A 86 -10.97 11.54 11.97
N SER A 87 -11.98 11.15 11.19
CA SER A 87 -13.38 11.20 11.61
C SER A 87 -14.16 10.23 10.74
N ASP A 88 -14.13 8.93 11.07
CA ASP A 88 -15.15 7.97 10.61
C ASP A 88 -15.08 6.59 11.30
N ARG A 89 -14.48 6.47 12.51
CA ARG A 89 -14.43 5.17 13.24
C ARG A 89 -14.86 5.25 14.71
N TYR A 90 -15.55 6.31 15.12
CA TYR A 90 -16.05 6.40 16.49
C TYR A 90 -17.48 6.93 16.51
N SER A 91 -18.44 6.08 16.14
CA SER A 91 -19.86 6.41 16.27
C SER A 91 -20.67 5.39 17.08
N ASP A 92 -20.07 4.30 17.57
CA ASP A 92 -20.86 3.20 18.18
C ASP A 92 -20.62 2.95 19.67
N LEU A 93 -19.91 3.81 20.42
CA LEU A 93 -19.64 3.58 21.85
C LEU A 93 -19.82 4.81 22.76
N ILE A 94 -20.77 5.70 22.47
CA ILE A 94 -21.19 6.72 23.46
C ILE A 94 -22.70 6.60 23.66
N ASP A 95 -23.09 5.53 24.34
CA ASP A 95 -24.33 5.47 25.11
C ASP A 95 -23.97 4.88 26.47
N ASP A 96 -23.33 5.69 27.30
CA ASP A 96 -23.67 5.77 28.72
C ASP A 96 -22.81 6.83 29.42
N SER A 97 -23.49 7.65 30.21
CA SER A 97 -22.92 8.78 30.92
C SER A 97 -22.03 8.35 32.10
N SER A 98 -20.83 8.94 32.26
CA SER A 98 -20.32 9.55 33.52
C SER A 98 -18.80 9.89 33.58
N LEU A 99 -17.96 9.62 32.56
CA LEU A 99 -16.49 9.74 32.73
C LEU A 99 -15.78 10.93 32.03
N LEU A 100 -16.50 11.87 31.42
CA LEU A 100 -15.89 13.01 30.69
C LEU A 100 -16.02 14.36 31.43
N VAL A 101 -15.92 14.39 32.76
CA VAL A 101 -15.89 15.65 33.53
C VAL A 101 -14.64 15.80 34.41
N GLN A 102 -13.78 14.79 34.54
CA GLN A 102 -12.64 14.87 35.49
C GLN A 102 -11.28 15.28 34.89
N ALA A 103 -11.14 15.43 33.56
CA ALA A 103 -9.84 15.75 32.97
C ALA A 103 -9.53 17.27 32.89
N MET A 104 -10.42 18.12 33.39
CA MET A 104 -10.29 19.58 33.33
C MET A 104 -9.75 20.23 34.62
N GLU A 105 -9.13 19.51 35.57
CA GLU A 105 -8.59 20.14 36.79
C GLU A 105 -7.19 19.63 37.19
N LEU A 106 -6.21 19.65 36.29
CA LEU A 106 -4.80 19.36 36.64
C LEU A 106 -3.81 20.48 36.32
N SER A 107 -4.28 21.70 36.08
CA SER A 107 -3.41 22.88 35.99
C SER A 107 -3.66 23.84 37.15
N GLY A 108 -3.34 23.41 38.37
CA GLY A 108 -3.15 24.31 39.51
C GLY A 108 -1.67 24.76 39.62
N PRO A 109 -1.37 25.98 40.12
CA PRO A 109 0.01 26.46 40.21
C PRO A 109 0.79 25.77 41.35
N ARG A 110 2.11 25.61 41.14
CA ARG A 110 3.05 25.13 42.16
C ARG A 110 3.36 26.19 43.21
#